data_AF-A0A838RZ23-F1
#
_entry.id   AF-A0A838RZ23-F1
#
_cell.length_a   1.000
_cell.length_b   1.000
_cell.length_c   1.000
_cell.angle_alpha   90.00
_cell.angle_beta   90.00
_cell.angle_gamma   90.00
#
_symmetry.space_group_name_H-M   'P 1'
#
loop_
_entity.id
_entity.type
_entity.pdbx_description
1 polymer ?
#
loop_
_entity_poly.entity_id
_entity_poly.type
_entity_poly.pdbx_seq_one_letter_code
_entity_poly.pdbx_strand_id
1 'polypeptide(L)'
;MSDSSSGMVPTDYNGLTPPPPGAPNVFSVFLDDAFDSVDALRLYDFHADFAVPANSTFTERPESPLPVAAFDSRSPGVLTGARNEIEQPAPALTADYLNAIGDRLMLRLQYLNRGGTELLTTVHTVNAGVIPPPGQAPTIAQYRAATRYYVLQKTSPGGNWSVQDQGTYSPNTTERWMGSSTVDHEGNLAVGYSTSSTSVFPSIAYAGRLATDPPGMLSQGEATMFAGTGVQLGTSSRWGDYTAMTLDPSEIRPSGTPTSTTTPAPPRASLGKRRSALSSLPARPRPHRAR
;
A
#
# COMPACT_ATOMS: atom_id res chain seq x y z
N MET A 1 4.35 -13.66 -9.07
CA MET A 1 3.13 -14.13 -8.39
C MET A 1 2.03 -13.11 -8.66
N SER A 2 1.42 -13.16 -9.83
CA SER A 2 0.15 -12.46 -10.08
C SER A 2 -0.88 -13.52 -10.45
N ASP A 3 -1.57 -14.04 -9.44
CA ASP A 3 -2.87 -14.63 -9.70
C ASP A 3 -3.83 -13.44 -9.77
N SER A 4 -4.52 -13.27 -10.90
CA SER A 4 -5.47 -12.18 -11.18
C SER A 4 -6.56 -11.96 -10.10
N SER A 5 -6.64 -12.83 -9.10
CA SER A 5 -7.56 -12.76 -7.95
C SER A 5 -6.88 -12.61 -6.57
N SER A 6 -5.58 -12.88 -6.45
CA SER A 6 -4.85 -12.82 -5.17
C SER A 6 -4.31 -11.42 -4.91
N GLY A 7 -4.57 -10.87 -3.72
CA GLY A 7 -4.04 -9.55 -3.35
C GLY A 7 -4.86 -8.34 -3.80
N MET A 8 -6.12 -8.57 -4.24
CA MET A 8 -7.07 -7.50 -4.50
C MET A 8 -7.41 -6.74 -3.21
N VAL A 9 -7.52 -5.41 -3.30
CA VAL A 9 -7.92 -4.54 -2.18
C VAL A 9 -9.15 -3.72 -2.53
N PRO A 10 -10.17 -3.65 -1.65
CA PRO A 10 -11.34 -2.79 -1.83
C PRO A 10 -10.99 -1.33 -1.53
N THR A 11 -11.78 -0.42 -2.08
CA THR A 11 -11.74 0.98 -1.68
C THR A 11 -12.15 1.16 -0.23
N ASP A 12 -11.47 2.08 0.45
CA ASP A 12 -11.77 2.52 1.80
C ASP A 12 -12.03 4.03 1.78
N TYR A 13 -13.25 4.40 2.15
CA TYR A 13 -13.75 5.77 2.09
C TYR A 13 -13.13 6.65 3.17
N ASN A 14 -12.44 7.70 2.73
CA ASN A 14 -12.05 8.84 3.55
C ASN A 14 -12.75 10.10 2.99
N GLY A 15 -13.23 10.99 3.85
CA GLY A 15 -13.91 12.20 3.37
C GLY A 15 -15.03 12.67 4.28
N LEU A 16 -15.46 13.92 4.07
CA LEU A 16 -16.78 14.40 4.48
C LEU A 16 -17.76 14.36 3.31
N THR A 17 -17.26 14.46 2.08
CA THR A 17 -18.06 14.31 0.87
C THR A 17 -18.23 12.81 0.59
N PRO A 18 -19.43 12.22 0.66
CA PRO A 18 -19.62 10.81 0.40
C PRO A 18 -19.39 10.47 -1.08
N PRO A 19 -19.22 9.19 -1.44
CA PRO A 19 -19.33 8.77 -2.83
C PRO A 19 -20.70 9.17 -3.41
N PRO A 20 -20.80 9.41 -4.73
CA PRO A 20 -22.09 9.65 -5.37
C PRO A 20 -23.10 8.53 -5.08
N PRO A 21 -24.41 8.84 -4.95
CA PRO A 21 -25.43 7.82 -4.75
C PRO A 21 -25.35 6.71 -5.80
N GLY A 22 -25.35 5.45 -5.36
CA GLY A 22 -25.25 4.28 -6.23
C GLY A 22 -23.84 3.97 -6.75
N ALA A 23 -22.81 4.70 -6.31
CA ALA A 23 -21.43 4.37 -6.67
C ALA A 23 -21.06 2.95 -6.19
N PRO A 24 -20.46 2.12 -7.07
CA PRO A 24 -19.96 0.80 -6.67
C PRO A 24 -18.72 0.93 -5.77
N ASN A 25 -18.42 -0.12 -5.01
CA ASN A 25 -17.14 -0.25 -4.31
C ASN A 25 -16.08 -0.73 -5.30
N VAL A 26 -15.02 0.05 -5.51
CA VAL A 26 -13.97 -0.32 -6.46
C VAL A 26 -12.98 -1.26 -5.79
N PHE A 27 -12.56 -2.31 -6.48
CA PHE A 27 -11.44 -3.18 -6.08
C PHE A 27 -10.30 -3.00 -7.08
N SER A 28 -9.07 -3.12 -6.60
CA SER A 28 -7.89 -3.10 -7.48
C SER A 28 -6.88 -4.19 -7.14
N VAL A 29 -6.14 -4.61 -8.17
CA VAL A 29 -4.96 -5.48 -8.11
C VAL A 29 -3.99 -5.03 -9.21
N PHE A 30 -2.69 -5.23 -9.01
CA PHE A 30 -1.70 -4.94 -10.04
C PHE A 30 -1.45 -6.16 -10.93
N LEU A 31 -1.00 -5.89 -12.16
CA LEU A 31 -0.38 -6.84 -13.08
C LEU A 31 1.06 -6.39 -13.29
N ASP A 32 1.98 -7.35 -13.37
CA ASP A 32 3.41 -7.13 -13.59
C ASP A 32 3.81 -7.92 -14.84
N ASP A 33 4.45 -7.28 -15.82
CA ASP A 33 4.86 -7.94 -17.06
C ASP A 33 5.89 -9.07 -16.87
N ALA A 34 6.52 -9.17 -15.70
CA ALA A 34 7.35 -10.30 -15.32
C ALA A 34 6.56 -11.60 -15.09
N PHE A 35 5.24 -11.50 -14.88
CA PHE A 35 4.33 -12.61 -14.60
C PHE A 35 3.06 -12.62 -15.48
N ASP A 36 2.72 -11.47 -16.06
CA ASP A 36 1.61 -11.23 -16.97
C ASP A 36 2.12 -10.68 -18.31
N SER A 37 1.27 -9.99 -19.07
CA SER A 37 1.62 -9.37 -20.36
C SER A 37 1.87 -7.87 -20.27
N VAL A 38 1.51 -7.21 -19.17
CA VAL A 38 1.56 -5.75 -19.03
C VAL A 38 1.76 -5.33 -17.57
N ASP A 39 2.38 -4.17 -17.37
CA ASP A 39 2.32 -3.42 -16.12
C ASP A 39 1.03 -2.60 -16.06
N ALA A 40 0.10 -2.98 -15.20
CA ALA A 40 -1.20 -2.32 -15.11
C ALA A 40 -1.85 -2.43 -13.72
N LEU A 41 -2.92 -1.66 -13.51
CA LEU A 41 -3.88 -1.88 -12.43
C LEU A 41 -5.20 -2.38 -13.01
N ARG A 42 -5.65 -3.56 -12.58
CA ARG A 42 -7.03 -3.98 -12.84
C ARG A 42 -7.98 -3.33 -11.86
N LEU A 43 -9.16 -2.97 -12.34
CA LEU A 43 -10.20 -2.32 -11.55
C LEU A 43 -11.53 -3.05 -11.72
N TYR A 44 -12.21 -3.30 -10.61
CA TYR A 44 -13.52 -3.97 -10.59
C TYR A 44 -14.51 -3.15 -9.80
N ASP A 45 -15.74 -3.09 -10.28
CA ASP A 45 -16.88 -2.55 -9.55
C ASP A 45 -17.61 -3.68 -8.83
N PHE A 46 -17.71 -3.57 -7.51
CA PHE A 46 -18.55 -4.42 -6.68
C PHE A 46 -19.83 -3.68 -6.29
N HIS A 47 -20.97 -4.28 -6.60
CA HIS A 47 -22.29 -3.84 -6.14
C HIS A 47 -22.92 -4.95 -5.30
N ALA A 48 -23.26 -4.64 -4.05
CA ALA A 48 -24.00 -5.53 -3.17
C ALA A 48 -25.48 -5.12 -3.14
N ASP A 49 -26.36 -6.04 -3.49
CA ASP A 49 -27.80 -5.91 -3.26
C ASP A 49 -28.21 -6.81 -2.09
N PHE A 50 -28.40 -6.22 -0.92
CA PHE A 50 -28.78 -6.95 0.28
C PHE A 50 -30.27 -7.33 0.31
N ALA A 51 -31.11 -6.69 -0.50
CA ALA A 51 -32.53 -7.01 -0.59
C ALA A 51 -32.75 -8.21 -1.52
N VAL A 52 -32.02 -8.24 -2.65
CA VAL A 52 -32.05 -9.32 -3.62
C VAL A 52 -30.61 -9.75 -3.93
N PRO A 53 -30.02 -10.68 -3.16
CA PRO A 53 -28.61 -11.07 -3.32
C PRO A 53 -28.20 -11.47 -4.73
N ALA A 54 -29.12 -12.05 -5.51
CA ALA A 54 -28.89 -12.44 -6.90
C ALA A 54 -28.61 -11.26 -7.86
N ASN A 55 -28.94 -10.02 -7.46
CA ASN A 55 -28.63 -8.82 -8.24
C ASN A 55 -27.23 -8.26 -7.96
N SER A 56 -26.48 -8.83 -7.01
CA SER A 56 -25.13 -8.38 -6.70
C SER A 56 -24.18 -8.65 -7.87
N THR A 57 -23.28 -7.72 -8.16
CA THR A 57 -22.34 -7.81 -9.28
C THR A 57 -20.90 -7.60 -8.84
N PHE A 58 -19.97 -8.25 -9.53
CA PHE A 58 -18.53 -8.00 -9.45
C PHE A 58 -17.98 -7.99 -10.86
N THR A 59 -17.81 -6.80 -11.43
CA THR A 59 -17.55 -6.64 -12.87
C THR A 59 -16.28 -5.83 -13.09
N GLU A 60 -15.40 -6.33 -13.95
CA GLU A 60 -14.23 -5.56 -14.40
C GLU A 60 -14.70 -4.28 -15.12
N ARG A 61 -14.05 -3.15 -14.81
CA ARG A 61 -14.42 -1.86 -15.37
C ARG A 61 -14.02 -1.78 -16.86
N PRO A 62 -14.75 -1.03 -17.71
CA PRO A 62 -14.45 -0.94 -19.14
C PRO A 62 -13.05 -0.43 -19.49
N GLU A 63 -12.47 0.44 -18.66
CA GLU A 63 -11.12 0.96 -18.81
C GLU A 63 -10.01 0.06 -18.25
N SER A 64 -10.36 -1.06 -17.62
CA SER A 64 -9.42 -2.01 -17.03
C SER A 64 -8.91 -3.01 -18.09
N PRO A 65 -7.64 -3.45 -18.03
CA PRO A 65 -6.59 -3.00 -17.11
C PRO A 65 -6.07 -1.60 -17.47
N LEU A 66 -5.87 -0.75 -16.46
CA LEU A 66 -5.34 0.60 -16.63
C LEU A 66 -3.80 0.54 -16.71
N PRO A 67 -3.17 0.88 -17.85
CA PRO A 67 -1.71 0.82 -17.99
C PRO A 67 -1.00 1.76 -17.01
N VAL A 68 0.10 1.29 -16.44
CA VAL A 68 0.97 2.09 -15.56
C VAL A 68 2.40 2.13 -16.11
N ALA A 69 3.27 2.97 -15.54
CA ALA A 69 4.68 2.99 -15.92
C ALA A 69 5.33 1.63 -15.61
N ALA A 70 6.48 1.32 -16.21
CA ALA A 70 7.11 0.03 -15.95
C ALA A 70 7.49 -0.18 -14.46
N PHE A 71 7.39 -1.41 -13.97
CA PHE A 71 7.95 -1.82 -12.67
C PHE A 71 8.35 -3.30 -12.69
N ASP A 72 8.91 -3.79 -11.58
CA ASP A 72 9.25 -5.20 -11.43
C ASP A 72 8.96 -5.63 -9.98
N SER A 73 8.10 -6.63 -9.78
CA SER A 73 7.75 -7.15 -8.46
C SER A 73 8.58 -8.37 -8.05
N ARG A 74 9.55 -8.81 -8.87
CA ARG A 74 10.36 -10.00 -8.57
C ARG A 74 11.25 -9.73 -7.36
N SER A 75 11.13 -10.63 -6.39
CA SER A 75 11.94 -10.64 -5.18
C SER A 75 12.80 -11.91 -5.11
N PRO A 76 13.82 -11.98 -4.24
CA PRO A 76 14.67 -13.17 -4.12
C PRO A 76 13.90 -14.45 -3.78
N GLY A 77 12.79 -14.33 -3.05
CA GLY A 77 11.93 -15.42 -2.66
C GLY A 77 10.99 -15.91 -3.76
N VAL A 78 10.83 -15.18 -4.88
CA VAL A 78 9.75 -15.46 -5.84
C VAL A 78 9.85 -16.84 -6.51
N LEU A 79 11.06 -17.40 -6.67
CA LEU A 79 11.28 -18.74 -7.22
C LEU A 79 11.40 -19.84 -6.15
N THR A 80 11.72 -19.47 -4.91
CA THR A 80 12.04 -20.42 -3.83
C THR A 80 10.95 -20.53 -2.78
N GLY A 81 9.98 -19.61 -2.76
CA GLY A 81 9.01 -19.43 -1.69
C GLY A 81 9.64 -18.88 -0.39
N ALA A 82 10.91 -18.50 -0.43
CA ALA A 82 11.60 -17.88 0.70
C ALA A 82 11.01 -16.50 1.01
N ARG A 83 11.21 -16.04 2.25
CA ARG A 83 10.64 -14.77 2.75
C ARG A 83 11.69 -13.83 3.31
N ASN A 84 12.94 -14.25 3.33
CA ASN A 84 14.04 -13.58 3.99
C ASN A 84 14.79 -12.71 2.97
N GLU A 85 14.15 -11.60 2.61
CA GLU A 85 14.50 -10.77 1.44
C GLU A 85 15.00 -9.38 1.84
N ILE A 86 14.46 -8.83 2.92
CA ILE A 86 14.77 -7.50 3.43
C ILE A 86 15.85 -7.59 4.51
N GLU A 87 16.96 -6.91 4.29
CA GLU A 87 18.13 -6.96 5.16
C GLU A 87 17.85 -6.29 6.51
N GLN A 88 18.45 -6.87 7.56
CA GLN A 88 18.48 -6.30 8.91
C GLN A 88 19.95 -6.19 9.38
N PRO A 89 20.29 -5.22 10.25
CA PRO A 89 21.63 -5.13 10.81
C PRO A 89 21.92 -6.26 11.81
N ALA A 90 23.16 -6.36 12.30
CA ALA A 90 23.49 -7.27 13.39
C ALA A 90 22.59 -7.01 14.63
N PRO A 91 22.19 -8.04 15.38
CA PRO A 91 22.65 -9.43 15.33
C PRO A 91 21.90 -10.36 14.35
N ALA A 92 21.04 -9.82 13.47
CA ALA A 92 20.29 -10.66 12.52
C ALA A 92 21.23 -11.38 11.54
N LEU A 93 20.89 -12.63 11.21
CA LEU A 93 21.52 -13.37 10.12
C LEU A 93 20.61 -13.35 8.88
N THR A 94 21.10 -13.84 7.73
CA THR A 94 20.29 -13.92 6.49
C THR A 94 18.99 -14.70 6.67
N ALA A 95 18.92 -15.66 7.60
CA ALA A 95 17.70 -16.40 7.92
C ALA A 95 16.66 -15.56 8.70
N ASP A 96 17.10 -14.47 9.32
CA ASP A 96 16.24 -13.54 10.05
C ASP A 96 15.76 -12.37 9.18
N TYR A 97 16.24 -12.21 7.94
CA TYR A 97 15.80 -11.15 7.03
C TYR A 97 14.28 -11.16 6.83
N LEU A 98 13.70 -10.02 6.51
CA LEU A 98 12.25 -9.81 6.56
C LEU A 98 11.60 -10.03 5.19
N ASN A 99 10.28 -10.23 5.20
CA ASN A 99 9.48 -10.43 4.00
C ASN A 99 9.09 -9.08 3.40
N ALA A 100 9.36 -8.91 2.10
CA ALA A 100 9.00 -7.72 1.36
C ALA A 100 7.49 -7.60 1.12
N ILE A 101 6.77 -8.73 1.08
CA ILE A 101 5.35 -8.86 0.73
C ILE A 101 5.06 -8.09 -0.58
N GLY A 102 5.87 -8.35 -1.61
CA GLY A 102 5.77 -7.68 -2.93
C GLY A 102 4.74 -8.32 -3.88
N ASP A 103 4.01 -9.33 -3.44
CA ASP A 103 3.08 -10.13 -4.26
C ASP A 103 1.65 -9.57 -4.30
N ARG A 104 1.40 -8.38 -3.74
CA ARG A 104 0.05 -7.80 -3.60
C ARG A 104 0.08 -6.28 -3.39
N LEU A 105 -1.04 -5.62 -3.68
CA LEU A 105 -1.28 -4.25 -3.21
C LEU A 105 -1.35 -4.22 -1.68
N MET A 106 -0.80 -3.16 -1.08
CA MET A 106 -0.87 -2.94 0.36
C MET A 106 -2.19 -2.29 0.76
N LEU A 107 -2.64 -2.58 1.98
CA LEU A 107 -3.78 -1.88 2.56
C LEU A 107 -3.42 -0.41 2.79
N ARG A 108 -4.23 0.58 2.41
CA ARG A 108 -5.57 0.54 1.78
C ARG A 108 -5.55 1.14 0.37
N LEU A 109 -6.54 0.78 -0.45
CA LEU A 109 -6.93 1.59 -1.60
C LEU A 109 -7.80 2.74 -1.10
N GLN A 110 -7.20 3.85 -0.69
CA GLN A 110 -7.98 4.97 -0.18
C GLN A 110 -8.81 5.59 -1.30
N TYR A 111 -10.10 5.79 -1.07
CA TYR A 111 -10.96 6.63 -1.88
C TYR A 111 -11.18 7.99 -1.19
N LEU A 112 -11.12 9.09 -1.95
CA LEU A 112 -11.46 10.44 -1.49
C LEU A 112 -12.28 11.18 -2.54
N ASN A 113 -13.40 11.77 -2.14
CA ASN A 113 -14.19 12.68 -2.98
C ASN A 113 -13.95 14.14 -2.57
N ARG A 114 -13.46 14.94 -3.52
CA ARG A 114 -13.10 16.36 -3.35
C ARG A 114 -14.12 17.32 -3.98
N GLY A 115 -15.38 16.91 -4.05
CA GLY A 115 -16.46 17.76 -4.57
C GLY A 115 -16.46 17.90 -6.09
N GLY A 116 -16.30 16.78 -6.81
CA GLY A 116 -16.27 16.73 -8.28
C GLY A 116 -14.99 16.12 -8.85
N THR A 117 -13.98 15.91 -8.00
CA THR A 117 -12.81 15.07 -8.31
C THR A 117 -12.75 13.93 -7.30
N GLU A 118 -12.80 12.70 -7.79
CA GLU A 118 -12.64 11.49 -6.97
C GLU A 118 -11.22 10.95 -7.18
N LEU A 119 -10.56 10.55 -6.10
CA LEU A 119 -9.20 10.03 -6.10
C LEU A 119 -9.16 8.62 -5.50
N LEU A 120 -8.34 7.74 -6.09
CA LEU A 120 -7.87 6.52 -5.45
C LEU A 120 -6.37 6.62 -5.20
N THR A 121 -5.87 6.15 -4.05
CA THR A 121 -4.44 5.92 -3.87
C THR A 121 -4.16 4.56 -3.24
N THR A 122 -3.08 3.94 -3.68
CA THR A 122 -2.58 2.66 -3.15
C THR A 122 -1.07 2.57 -3.38
N VAL A 123 -0.44 1.59 -2.73
CA VAL A 123 0.99 1.31 -2.87
C VAL A 123 1.28 -0.18 -2.83
N HIS A 124 2.47 -0.56 -3.28
CA HIS A 124 3.02 -1.91 -3.13
C HIS A 124 4.54 -1.91 -3.19
N THR A 125 5.16 -3.03 -2.83
CA THR A 125 6.62 -3.19 -2.83
C THR A 125 7.09 -3.68 -4.20
N VAL A 126 8.07 -3.01 -4.79
CA VAL A 126 8.73 -3.38 -6.06
C VAL A 126 10.24 -3.50 -5.89
N ASN A 127 10.91 -4.13 -6.84
CA ASN A 127 12.36 -4.16 -6.95
C ASN A 127 12.85 -2.88 -7.65
N ALA A 128 13.61 -2.05 -6.94
CA ALA A 128 14.36 -0.93 -7.52
C ALA A 128 15.85 -1.24 -7.73
N GLY A 129 16.27 -2.46 -7.40
CA GLY A 129 17.64 -2.94 -7.54
C GLY A 129 17.97 -3.40 -8.96
N VAL A 130 18.72 -4.49 -9.06
CA VAL A 130 19.01 -5.13 -10.34
C VAL A 130 17.78 -5.89 -10.81
N ILE A 131 17.35 -5.60 -12.04
CA ILE A 131 16.29 -6.32 -12.72
C ILE A 131 16.91 -7.54 -13.43
N PRO A 132 16.60 -8.78 -12.99
CA PRO A 132 17.20 -9.96 -13.60
C PRO A 132 16.55 -10.28 -14.97
N PRO A 133 17.20 -11.09 -15.82
CA PRO A 133 16.58 -11.59 -17.04
C PRO A 133 15.25 -12.33 -16.77
N PRO A 134 14.35 -12.46 -17.77
CA PRO A 134 13.12 -13.22 -17.63
C PRO A 134 13.35 -14.64 -17.10
N GLY A 135 12.47 -15.10 -16.20
CA GLY A 135 12.57 -16.42 -15.57
C GLY A 135 13.59 -16.54 -14.43
N GLN A 136 14.25 -15.45 -14.04
CA GLN A 136 15.18 -15.42 -12.90
C GLN A 136 14.66 -14.53 -11.77
N ALA A 137 15.11 -14.82 -10.54
CA ALA A 137 14.92 -13.98 -9.35
C ALA A 137 16.21 -13.18 -9.06
N PRO A 138 16.11 -11.96 -8.52
CA PRO A 138 17.29 -11.26 -8.03
C PRO A 138 17.83 -11.98 -6.79
N THR A 139 19.14 -11.94 -6.57
CA THR A 139 19.70 -12.33 -5.26
C THR A 139 19.41 -11.27 -4.20
N ILE A 140 19.59 -11.60 -2.91
CA ILE A 140 19.43 -10.62 -1.82
C ILE A 140 20.30 -9.38 -2.05
N ALA A 141 21.56 -9.56 -2.46
CA ALA A 141 22.49 -8.45 -2.72
C ALA A 141 22.11 -7.60 -3.96
N GLN A 142 21.28 -8.14 -4.85
CA GLN A 142 20.80 -7.46 -6.06
C GLN A 142 19.45 -6.77 -5.85
N TYR A 143 18.65 -7.29 -4.93
CA TYR A 143 17.32 -6.79 -4.63
C TYR A 143 17.41 -5.50 -3.82
N ARG A 144 16.49 -4.58 -4.10
CA ARG A 144 16.25 -3.41 -3.25
C ARG A 144 14.77 -3.13 -3.23
N ALA A 145 14.11 -3.46 -2.12
CA ALA A 145 12.70 -3.13 -1.98
C ALA A 145 12.49 -1.61 -2.05
N ALA A 146 11.51 -1.19 -2.84
CA ALA A 146 11.08 0.18 -2.96
C ALA A 146 9.55 0.25 -2.91
N THR A 147 9.03 1.38 -2.44
CA THR A 147 7.58 1.60 -2.42
C THR A 147 7.16 2.23 -3.74
N ARG A 148 6.27 1.55 -4.46
CA ARG A 148 5.60 2.07 -5.64
C ARG A 148 4.21 2.55 -5.29
N TYR A 149 3.89 3.79 -5.65
CA TYR A 149 2.60 4.41 -5.37
C TYR A 149 1.83 4.76 -6.63
N TYR A 150 0.51 4.86 -6.50
CA TYR A 150 -0.40 5.30 -7.54
C TYR A 150 -1.42 6.28 -6.97
N VAL A 151 -1.77 7.28 -7.77
CA VAL A 151 -2.92 8.17 -7.58
C VAL A 151 -3.74 8.08 -8.85
N LEU A 152 -4.95 7.53 -8.74
CA LEU A 152 -5.92 7.51 -9.83
C LEU A 152 -6.93 8.62 -9.63
N GLN A 153 -7.41 9.20 -10.72
CA GLN A 153 -8.39 10.28 -10.70
C GLN A 153 -9.51 10.01 -11.70
N LYS A 154 -10.71 10.43 -11.31
CA LYS A 154 -11.82 10.72 -12.24
C LYS A 154 -12.51 12.03 -11.84
N THR A 155 -13.10 12.71 -12.81
CA THR A 155 -13.68 14.06 -12.66
C THR A 155 -15.19 14.11 -12.91
N SER A 156 -15.81 12.95 -13.09
CA SER A 156 -17.26 12.82 -13.21
C SER A 156 -17.76 11.57 -12.49
N PRO A 157 -18.94 11.62 -11.84
CA PRO A 157 -19.57 10.44 -11.28
C PRO A 157 -19.76 9.36 -12.35
N GLY A 158 -19.31 8.14 -12.06
CA GLY A 158 -19.37 7.02 -13.01
C GLY A 158 -18.40 7.09 -14.18
N GLY A 159 -17.57 8.14 -14.29
CA GLY A 159 -16.52 8.25 -15.31
C GLY A 159 -15.38 7.24 -15.11
N ASN A 160 -14.48 7.19 -16.09
CA ASN A 160 -13.33 6.28 -16.08
C ASN A 160 -12.23 6.78 -15.14
N TRP A 161 -11.57 5.85 -14.45
CA TRP A 161 -10.34 6.14 -13.73
C TRP A 161 -9.18 6.33 -14.69
N SER A 162 -8.27 7.24 -14.36
CA SER A 162 -7.03 7.49 -15.09
C SER A 162 -5.88 7.68 -14.10
N VAL A 163 -4.65 7.36 -14.52
CA VAL A 163 -3.47 7.61 -13.68
C VAL A 163 -3.20 9.11 -13.65
N GLN A 164 -3.34 9.71 -12.47
CA GLN A 164 -3.00 11.12 -12.23
C GLN A 164 -1.53 11.26 -11.85
N ASP A 165 -1.04 10.33 -11.03
CA ASP A 165 0.35 10.27 -10.62
C ASP A 165 0.75 8.85 -10.21
N GLN A 166 2.04 8.55 -10.33
CA GLN A 166 2.61 7.27 -9.96
C GLN A 166 4.14 7.39 -9.87
N GLY A 167 4.77 6.58 -9.02
CA GLY A 167 6.23 6.56 -8.97
C GLY A 167 6.77 5.46 -8.07
N THR A 168 8.07 5.18 -8.23
CA THR A 168 8.82 4.27 -7.35
C THR A 168 9.78 5.08 -6.49
N TYR A 169 9.60 5.03 -5.17
CA TYR A 169 10.44 5.77 -4.22
C TYR A 169 11.58 4.91 -3.67
N SER A 170 12.81 5.22 -4.12
CA SER A 170 14.05 4.56 -3.69
C SER A 170 15.22 5.55 -3.74
N PRO A 171 15.24 6.58 -2.87
CA PRO A 171 16.24 7.66 -2.91
C PRO A 171 17.65 7.23 -2.51
N ASN A 172 17.81 6.06 -1.90
CA ASN A 172 19.10 5.51 -1.45
C ASN A 172 19.04 3.97 -1.38
N THR A 173 20.08 3.35 -0.83
CA THR A 173 20.19 1.89 -0.71
C THR A 173 19.35 1.27 0.41
N THR A 174 18.76 2.07 1.31
CA THR A 174 17.86 1.55 2.36
C THR A 174 16.60 1.01 1.71
N GLU A 175 16.19 -0.18 2.12
CA GLU A 175 15.01 -0.85 1.59
C GLU A 175 13.73 -0.23 2.14
N ARG A 176 12.69 -0.13 1.32
CA ARG A 176 11.39 0.47 1.63
C ARG A 176 10.27 -0.48 1.23
N TRP A 177 9.55 -1.03 2.21
CA TRP A 177 8.52 -2.03 1.94
C TRP A 177 7.33 -1.90 2.91
N MET A 178 6.25 -2.64 2.60
CA MET A 178 4.98 -2.58 3.33
C MET A 178 4.51 -1.15 3.55
N GLY A 179 4.34 -0.45 2.43
CA GLY A 179 3.86 0.91 2.42
C GLY A 179 2.36 1.04 2.68
N SER A 180 1.93 2.26 2.95
CA SER A 180 0.55 2.74 2.84
C SER A 180 0.58 4.18 2.33
N SER A 181 -0.44 4.61 1.58
CA SER A 181 -0.55 5.98 1.10
C SER A 181 -1.82 6.66 1.56
N THR A 182 -1.77 7.99 1.62
CA THR A 182 -2.97 8.80 1.74
C THR A 182 -2.88 10.10 0.94
N VAL A 183 -3.99 10.54 0.37
CA VAL A 183 -4.17 11.86 -0.24
C VAL A 183 -5.14 12.67 0.59
N ASP A 184 -4.84 13.95 0.82
CA ASP A 184 -5.70 14.91 1.52
C ASP A 184 -6.66 15.66 0.59
N HIS A 185 -7.50 16.55 1.15
CA HIS A 185 -8.45 17.34 0.38
C HIS A 185 -7.79 18.37 -0.58
N GLU A 186 -6.53 18.74 -0.36
CA GLU A 186 -5.77 19.62 -1.26
C GLU A 186 -5.15 18.84 -2.42
N GLY A 187 -5.09 17.51 -2.33
CA GLY A 187 -4.47 16.63 -3.32
C GLY A 187 -3.00 16.35 -3.02
N ASN A 188 -2.53 16.69 -1.82
CA ASN A 188 -1.18 16.33 -1.38
C ASN A 188 -1.15 14.85 -1.01
N LEU A 189 -0.10 14.16 -1.41
CA LEU A 189 0.10 12.74 -1.17
C LEU A 189 1.15 12.55 -0.07
N ALA A 190 0.87 11.67 0.87
CA ALA A 190 1.86 11.08 1.78
C ALA A 190 1.92 9.57 1.56
N VAL A 191 3.13 9.03 1.65
CA VAL A 191 3.42 7.60 1.54
C VAL A 191 4.32 7.21 2.69
N GLY A 192 3.87 6.27 3.52
CA GLY A 192 4.60 5.77 4.68
C GLY A 192 4.92 4.31 4.53
N TYR A 193 6.10 3.90 4.98
CA TYR A 193 6.63 2.55 4.76
C TYR A 193 7.59 2.15 5.89
N SER A 194 7.92 0.85 5.93
CA SER A 194 9.02 0.37 6.75
C SER A 194 10.36 0.62 6.04
N THR A 195 11.42 0.88 6.80
CA THR A 195 12.79 1.02 6.27
C THR A 195 13.77 0.11 7.00
N SER A 196 14.75 -0.47 6.30
CA SER A 196 15.77 -1.36 6.89
C SER A 196 16.93 -1.55 5.92
N SER A 197 18.08 -1.93 6.47
CA SER A 197 19.26 -2.36 5.73
C SER A 197 20.19 -3.11 6.68
N THR A 198 21.37 -3.53 6.22
CA THR A 198 22.46 -4.00 7.08
C THR A 198 22.99 -2.96 8.09
N SER A 199 22.61 -1.69 7.99
CA SER A 199 23.05 -0.60 8.88
C SER A 199 21.90 0.18 9.54
N VAL A 200 20.66 -0.07 9.14
CA VAL A 200 19.46 0.62 9.64
C VAL A 200 18.53 -0.42 10.25
N PHE A 201 18.25 -0.31 11.55
CA PHE A 201 17.22 -1.14 12.17
C PHE A 201 15.86 -0.91 11.49
N PRO A 202 15.02 -1.96 11.37
CA PRO A 202 13.65 -1.82 10.91
C PRO A 202 12.91 -0.65 11.58
N SER A 203 12.62 0.37 10.79
CA SER A 203 12.13 1.68 11.20
C SER A 203 10.85 2.02 10.44
N ILE A 204 10.24 3.14 10.79
CA ILE A 204 9.06 3.70 10.11
C ILE A 204 9.45 5.05 9.54
N ALA A 205 9.24 5.25 8.24
CA ALA A 205 9.51 6.49 7.54
C ALA A 205 8.33 6.88 6.63
N TYR A 206 8.34 8.12 6.19
CA TYR A 206 7.38 8.62 5.22
C TYR A 206 8.03 9.62 4.28
N ALA A 207 7.47 9.73 3.08
CA ALA A 207 7.76 10.78 2.13
C ALA A 207 6.45 11.30 1.53
N GLY A 208 6.48 12.47 0.90
CA GLY A 208 5.27 13.05 0.34
C GLY A 208 5.52 13.96 -0.84
N ARG A 209 4.43 14.42 -1.44
CA ARG A 209 4.39 15.44 -2.47
C ARG A 209 3.19 16.34 -2.27
N LEU A 210 3.35 17.61 -2.63
CA LEU A 210 2.25 18.54 -2.76
C LEU A 210 1.55 18.33 -4.11
N ALA A 211 0.29 18.74 -4.20
CA ALA A 211 -0.47 18.69 -5.46
C ALA A 211 0.22 19.46 -6.60
N THR A 212 1.02 20.48 -6.25
CA THR A 212 1.78 21.33 -7.17
C THR A 212 3.16 20.79 -7.56
N ASP A 213 3.64 19.74 -6.88
CA ASP A 213 4.92 19.14 -7.22
C ASP A 213 4.84 18.41 -8.57
N PRO A 214 5.95 18.32 -9.34
CA PRO A 214 5.97 17.50 -10.54
C PRO A 214 5.50 16.06 -10.28
N PRO A 215 4.74 15.45 -11.20
CA PRO A 215 4.35 14.04 -11.07
C PRO A 215 5.58 13.12 -11.15
N GLY A 216 5.47 11.92 -10.61
CA GLY A 216 6.53 10.91 -10.63
C GLY A 216 7.43 10.91 -9.40
N MET A 217 7.31 11.90 -8.51
CA MET A 217 8.29 12.14 -7.43
C MET A 217 7.63 12.50 -6.10
N LEU A 218 8.21 12.01 -5.00
CA LEU A 218 7.88 12.44 -3.63
C LEU A 218 8.84 13.58 -3.22
N SER A 219 8.57 14.78 -3.76
CA SER A 219 9.50 15.92 -3.74
C SER A 219 9.67 16.59 -2.38
N GLN A 220 8.83 16.28 -1.40
CA GLN A 220 8.99 16.80 -0.03
C GLN A 220 10.10 16.08 0.76
N GLY A 221 10.71 15.05 0.18
CA GLY A 221 11.78 14.26 0.81
C GLY A 221 11.25 13.21 1.78
N GLU A 222 12.18 12.49 2.41
CA GLU A 222 11.89 11.45 3.40
C GLU A 222 12.18 11.94 4.82
N ALA A 223 11.32 11.57 5.76
CA ALA A 223 11.53 11.74 7.18
C ALA A 223 11.31 10.41 7.92
N THR A 224 12.14 10.14 8.93
CA THR A 224 11.95 9.02 9.85
C THR A 224 10.90 9.41 10.89
N MET A 225 9.80 8.65 10.94
CA MET A 225 8.79 8.81 11.99
C MET A 225 9.18 8.08 13.27
N PHE A 226 9.76 6.88 13.15
CA PHE A 226 10.27 6.12 14.28
C PHE A 226 11.52 5.35 13.88
N ALA A 227 12.64 5.65 14.53
CA ALA A 227 13.87 4.89 14.37
C ALA A 227 13.79 3.61 15.21
N GLY A 228 13.89 2.46 14.54
CA GLY A 228 13.92 1.15 15.16
C GLY A 228 15.10 1.00 16.12
N THR A 229 14.89 0.25 17.19
CA THR A 229 15.88 0.04 18.26
C THR A 229 16.46 -1.37 18.26
N GLY A 230 16.12 -2.20 17.27
CA GLY A 230 16.55 -3.58 17.20
C GLY A 230 16.02 -4.30 15.97
N VAL A 231 16.31 -5.59 15.91
CA VAL A 231 15.94 -6.49 14.82
C VAL A 231 14.84 -7.45 15.24
N GLN A 232 14.15 -8.01 14.26
CA GLN A 232 13.19 -9.07 14.48
C GLN A 232 13.83 -10.43 14.18
N LEU A 233 13.89 -11.28 15.20
CA LEU A 233 14.45 -12.63 15.13
C LEU A 233 13.36 -13.69 15.29
N GLY A 234 13.53 -14.85 14.68
CA GLY A 234 12.71 -16.04 14.98
C GLY A 234 11.23 -15.96 14.60
N THR A 235 10.83 -15.03 13.72
CA THR A 235 9.42 -14.83 13.34
C THR A 235 9.08 -15.30 11.93
N SER A 236 9.91 -16.16 11.33
CA SER A 236 9.75 -16.58 9.93
C SER A 236 9.62 -15.36 8.99
N SER A 237 10.50 -14.37 9.20
CA SER A 237 10.63 -13.16 8.36
C SER A 237 9.43 -12.19 8.38
N ARG A 238 8.37 -12.46 9.15
CA ARG A 238 7.17 -11.62 9.17
C ARG A 238 7.33 -10.34 9.98
N TRP A 239 7.55 -9.20 9.33
CA TRP A 239 7.58 -7.88 9.98
C TRP A 239 6.16 -7.31 10.24
N GLY A 240 5.12 -8.14 10.41
CA GLY A 240 3.71 -7.72 10.31
C GLY A 240 3.18 -7.85 8.87
N ASP A 241 1.87 -7.66 8.69
CA ASP A 241 1.22 -7.85 7.37
C ASP A 241 0.57 -6.57 6.83
N TYR A 242 0.40 -5.55 7.68
CA TYR A 242 -0.30 -4.31 7.33
C TYR A 242 0.33 -3.09 8.01
N THR A 243 0.46 -2.01 7.23
CA THR A 243 0.65 -0.65 7.71
C THR A 243 -0.54 0.19 7.24
N ALA A 244 -0.85 1.26 7.97
CA ALA A 244 -1.92 2.15 7.56
C ALA A 244 -1.54 3.59 7.88
N MET A 245 -1.60 4.42 6.85
CA MET A 245 -1.57 5.86 6.94
C MET A 245 -3.02 6.36 6.88
N THR A 246 -3.42 7.14 7.87
CA THR A 246 -4.78 7.69 7.96
C THR A 246 -4.73 9.19 8.13
N LEU A 247 -5.53 9.93 7.36
CA LEU A 247 -5.71 11.38 7.53
C LEU A 247 -6.20 11.72 8.93
N ASP A 248 -5.66 12.79 9.49
CA ASP A 248 -6.27 13.49 10.62
C ASP A 248 -7.65 14.05 10.18
N PRO A 249 -8.71 13.91 11.01
CA PRO A 249 -10.01 14.52 10.76
C PRO A 249 -9.99 16.00 10.29
N SER A 250 -8.99 16.79 10.68
CA SER A 250 -8.85 18.18 10.19
C SER A 250 -8.54 18.27 8.69
N GLU A 251 -7.82 17.29 8.14
CA GLU A 251 -7.37 17.25 6.73
C GLU A 251 -8.44 16.69 5.77
N ILE A 252 -9.58 16.29 6.33
CA ILE A 252 -10.74 15.78 5.58
C ILE A 252 -11.66 16.94 5.13
N ARG A 253 -11.39 18.16 5.59
CA ARG A 253 -12.26 19.33 5.39
C ARG A 253 -11.98 20.08 4.09
N PRO A 254 -13.01 20.59 3.40
CA PRO A 254 -12.83 21.53 2.31
C PRO A 254 -12.09 22.79 2.75
N SER A 255 -11.22 23.31 1.89
CA SER A 255 -10.48 24.56 2.15
C SER A 255 -11.46 25.70 2.46
N GLY A 256 -11.18 26.45 3.53
CA GLY A 256 -12.03 27.56 4.01
C GLY A 256 -12.83 27.27 5.28
N THR A 257 -12.71 26.09 5.86
CA THR A 257 -13.15 25.88 7.24
C THR A 257 -12.01 26.22 8.21
N PRO A 258 -12.25 27.01 9.28
CA PRO A 258 -11.16 27.55 10.08
C PRO A 258 -10.39 26.43 10.80
N THR A 259 -9.09 26.33 10.54
CA THR A 259 -8.12 25.57 11.33
C THR A 259 -6.95 26.49 11.69
N SER A 260 -6.41 26.34 12.91
CA SER A 260 -5.50 27.28 13.55
C SER A 260 -4.02 27.11 13.14
N THR A 261 -3.71 26.55 11.97
CA THR A 261 -2.32 26.32 11.54
C THR A 261 -2.15 26.55 10.04
N THR A 262 -1.74 27.77 9.68
CA THR A 262 -1.40 28.20 8.31
C THR A 262 0.06 27.91 7.99
N THR A 263 0.42 26.65 7.74
CA THR A 263 1.69 26.32 7.08
C THR A 263 1.47 25.14 6.15
N PRO A 264 1.79 25.23 4.84
CA PRO A 264 1.72 24.09 3.95
C PRO A 264 2.66 23.01 4.47
N ALA A 265 2.12 21.85 4.78
CA ALA A 265 2.85 20.67 5.23
C ALA A 265 2.25 19.45 4.51
N PRO A 266 3.03 18.37 4.32
CA PRO A 266 2.44 17.10 3.89
C PRO A 266 1.30 16.70 4.86
N PRO A 267 0.32 15.89 4.39
CA PRO A 267 -0.87 15.53 5.17
C PRO A 267 -0.51 15.13 6.60
N ARG A 268 -1.18 15.71 7.60
CA ARG A 268 -1.10 15.19 8.97
C ARG A 268 -1.76 13.81 8.98
N ALA A 269 -0.94 12.77 9.03
CA ALA A 269 -1.39 11.40 9.02
C ALA A 269 -0.81 10.60 10.18
N SER A 270 -1.63 9.72 10.76
CA SER A 270 -1.17 8.72 11.71
C SER A 270 -0.73 7.48 10.94
N LEU A 271 0.51 7.03 11.20
CA LEU A 271 1.02 5.77 10.65
C LEU A 271 1.01 4.70 11.73
N GLY A 272 0.13 3.71 11.58
CA GLY A 272 -0.04 2.61 12.50
C GLY A 272 0.40 1.28 11.89
N LYS A 273 0.86 0.36 12.75
CA LYS A 273 1.20 -1.01 12.37
C LYS A 273 0.50 -2.00 13.28
N ARG A 274 -0.24 -2.96 12.72
CA ARG A 274 -0.98 -3.96 13.50
C ARG A 274 -0.43 -5.36 13.25
N ARG A 275 -0.21 -6.12 14.33
CA ARG A 275 -0.05 -7.58 14.29
C ARG A 275 -1.42 -8.21 14.49
N SER A 276 -1.82 -9.16 13.65
CA SER A 276 -2.97 -10.02 13.95
C SER A 276 -2.54 -11.00 15.05
N ALA A 277 -2.86 -10.70 16.30
CA ALA A 277 -2.75 -11.67 17.37
C ALA A 277 -4.01 -12.53 17.33
N LEU A 278 -3.91 -13.72 16.73
CA LEU A 278 -4.78 -14.84 17.12
C LEU A 278 -4.37 -15.21 18.55
N SER A 279 -4.94 -14.48 19.51
CA SER A 279 -4.93 -14.86 20.92
C SER A 279 -5.67 -16.19 21.03
N SER A 280 -4.93 -17.27 21.24
CA SER A 280 -5.47 -18.49 21.82
C SER A 280 -6.03 -18.13 23.22
N LEU A 281 -7.33 -17.89 23.28
CA LEU A 281 -8.06 -17.83 24.53
C LEU A 281 -7.82 -19.13 25.30
N PRO A 282 -7.35 -19.10 26.56
CA PRO A 282 -7.24 -20.32 27.35
C PRO A 282 -8.64 -20.90 27.55
N ALA A 283 -8.78 -22.20 27.27
CA ALA A 283 -10.03 -22.92 27.45
C ALA A 283 -10.51 -22.78 28.90
N ARG A 284 -11.73 -22.24 29.06
CA ARG A 284 -12.40 -22.15 30.35
C ARG A 284 -12.71 -23.57 30.85
N PRO A 285 -12.41 -23.95 32.11
CA PRO A 285 -12.72 -25.28 32.60
C PRO A 285 -14.24 -25.48 32.66
N ARG A 286 -14.73 -26.61 32.13
CA ARG A 286 -16.13 -27.03 32.27
C ARG A 286 -16.40 -27.39 33.74
N PRO A 287 -17.49 -26.91 34.37
CA PRO A 287 -17.88 -27.39 35.68
C PRO A 287 -18.41 -28.82 35.58
N HIS A 288 -17.84 -29.73 36.37
CA HIS A 288 -18.42 -31.04 36.63
C HIS A 288 -19.81 -30.85 37.27
N ARG A 289 -20.86 -31.37 36.62
CA ARG A 289 -22.13 -31.66 37.29
C ARG A 289 -22.06 -33.08 37.82
N ALA A 290 -22.11 -33.20 39.13
CA ALA A 290 -22.41 -34.44 39.82
C ALA A 290 -23.89 -34.79 39.62
N ARG A 291 -24.14 -36.01 39.12
CA ARG A 291 -25.13 -36.96 39.63
C ARG A 291 -24.82 -38.33 39.05
#